data_AF-A0A1W9I757-F1
#
_entry.id   AF-A0A1W9I757-F1
#
_cell.length_a   1.000
_cell.length_b   1.000
_cell.length_c   1.000
_cell.angle_alpha   90.00
_cell.angle_beta   90.00
_cell.angle_gamma   90.00
#
_symmetry.space_group_name_H-M   'P 1'
#
loop_
_entity.id
_entity.type
_entity.pdbx_description
1 polymer ?
#
loop_
_entity_poly.entity_id
_entity_poly.type
_entity_poly.pdbx_seq_one_letter_code
_entity_poly.pdbx_strand_id
1 'polypeptide(L)'
;MRHAVAMLLSAVALLVPQLAAAQDRYALVIGNNRYTNLPADKQLSKAVNDARSVGDALEKIGFKVIRGENLDRQGMVDRIFTFTQQIKQGDIAVLFYAGHGVAISGGNYLLPSDVRSAAPGEESRVRNMAIGEADIVADIQDKKARVAVLLLDACRDNPFRQPGLLRSAGENAGLTRGREGEGVFAVYSAGFGQSALDSLGSNDTSQNSVFTRVLVPALGRTDAHLGDIVVDMREEVAKLAATVNHQQFPAYYDQTRGGRVYLAPRGTAAPAPAAPVIAPPPVVASPPPAAPPQQRVASAPVDINRDLNRPDARGFPSKPITLVVPFAPGGAADLLARQIGVPLQRILGQPVVVTSRAGGGGTVGAAEVARAAADGHTLVLGNSATHAAAAAIYPKLDYDPVGGFEPVSLVAATPIVILTSTGRPQKTLGEFVAFAKANAGSVKMISLGQGTVADAACLSFNQANGLQPATLAVQGTGPAFAAMLSGAGDYLCVPSAVATSLLTEGRARALAVASHRRLAALPNVPTAAEAGLKDFIYYNWTAVFAPKGTPAPVVAKLSAAILSAMSDAEVAKAVTASAHEVLRRDNAGPGPLAELQSSDIAWLKTVLKPVN
;
A
#
# COMPACT_ATOMS: atom_id res chain seq x y z
N MET A 1 31.82 29.13 66.77
CA MET A 1 32.49 28.68 65.53
C MET A 1 32.23 27.17 65.39
N ARG A 2 31.08 26.60 64.97
CA ARG A 2 30.06 26.88 63.94
C ARG A 2 30.67 27.17 62.56
N HIS A 3 30.39 26.26 61.62
CA HIS A 3 30.66 26.23 60.17
C HIS A 3 31.89 25.43 59.72
N ALA A 4 31.83 24.09 59.85
CA ALA A 4 32.67 23.17 59.07
C ALA A 4 31.98 21.80 58.86
N VAL A 5 30.67 21.77 58.65
CA VAL A 5 29.92 20.58 58.18
C VAL A 5 28.75 21.08 57.32
N ALA A 6 29.04 21.53 56.09
CA ALA A 6 28.03 21.78 55.04
C ALA A 6 28.72 22.25 53.75
N MET A 7 29.52 21.39 53.09
CA MET A 7 29.94 21.66 51.70
C MET A 7 30.42 20.37 51.00
N LEU A 8 29.56 19.35 50.99
CA LEU A 8 29.77 18.15 50.16
C LEU A 8 28.43 17.51 49.75
N LEU A 9 27.43 18.35 49.45
CA LEU A 9 26.09 17.92 49.01
C LEU A 9 25.52 18.80 47.87
N SER A 10 26.37 19.44 47.05
CA SER A 10 25.88 20.32 45.98
C SER A 10 26.67 20.21 44.68
N ALA A 11 26.91 19.00 44.19
CA ALA A 11 27.45 18.78 42.83
C ALA A 11 26.89 17.53 42.12
N VAL A 12 25.71 17.02 42.52
CA VAL A 12 25.01 15.91 41.82
C VAL A 12 23.54 16.28 41.56
N ALA A 13 23.30 17.51 41.15
CA ALA A 13 21.98 17.94 40.69
C ALA A 13 22.15 18.91 39.53
N LEU A 14 22.36 18.38 38.32
CA LEU A 14 22.06 19.02 37.02
C LEU A 14 22.32 18.01 35.88
N LEU A 15 21.66 16.86 35.95
CA LEU A 15 21.36 16.00 34.79
C LEU A 15 19.93 15.51 34.98
N VAL A 16 19.01 16.48 35.12
CA VAL A 16 17.60 16.23 34.89
C VAL A 16 17.49 15.95 33.39
N PRO A 17 17.00 14.79 32.94
CA PRO A 17 16.66 14.63 31.53
C PRO A 17 15.69 15.76 31.20
N GLN A 18 16.05 16.60 30.22
CA GLN A 18 15.12 17.60 29.69
C GLN A 18 13.82 16.86 29.41
N LEU A 19 12.79 17.16 30.20
CA LEU A 19 11.41 16.78 29.93
C LEU A 19 11.19 17.03 28.45
N ALA A 20 10.80 15.98 27.72
CA ALA A 20 10.47 16.05 26.31
C ALA A 20 9.67 17.33 26.06
N ALA A 21 10.28 18.29 25.35
CA ALA A 21 9.58 19.50 24.98
C ALA A 21 8.29 19.09 24.28
N ALA A 22 7.17 19.68 24.70
CA ALA A 22 5.88 19.41 24.08
C ALA A 22 5.99 19.60 22.56
N GLN A 23 5.63 18.57 21.79
CA GLN A 23 5.61 18.64 20.33
C GLN A 23 4.67 19.76 19.90
N ASP A 24 5.20 20.77 19.19
CA ASP A 24 4.36 21.82 18.64
C ASP A 24 3.59 21.27 17.42
N ARG A 25 2.41 21.86 17.19
CA ARG A 25 1.50 21.46 16.12
C ARG A 25 1.22 22.67 15.25
N TYR A 26 1.62 22.61 13.99
CA TYR A 26 1.45 23.70 13.05
C TYR A 26 0.57 23.25 11.89
N ALA A 27 -0.32 24.13 11.43
CA ALA A 27 -1.05 23.90 10.21
C ALA A 27 -0.97 25.10 9.26
N LEU A 28 -0.94 24.83 7.97
CA LEU A 28 -1.19 25.78 6.91
C LEU A 28 -2.49 25.40 6.22
N VAL A 29 -3.47 26.30 6.20
CA VAL A 29 -4.72 26.11 5.48
C VAL A 29 -4.86 27.17 4.40
N ILE A 30 -5.02 26.74 3.15
CA ILE A 30 -5.16 27.62 1.99
C ILE A 30 -6.47 27.29 1.27
N GLY A 31 -7.27 28.33 0.99
CA GLY A 31 -8.49 28.22 0.20
C GLY A 31 -8.52 29.22 -0.95
N ASN A 32 -8.58 28.72 -2.19
CA ASN A 32 -8.63 29.55 -3.40
C ASN A 32 -9.97 29.36 -4.13
N ASN A 33 -10.86 30.33 -3.98
CA ASN A 33 -12.13 30.42 -4.71
C ASN A 33 -11.98 31.14 -6.04
N ARG A 34 -11.27 32.28 -6.01
CA ARG A 34 -11.20 33.25 -7.09
C ARG A 34 -9.87 33.14 -7.82
N TYR A 35 -9.94 32.94 -9.14
CA TYR A 35 -8.79 32.83 -10.02
C TYR A 35 -8.87 33.93 -11.09
N THR A 36 -7.92 34.87 -11.05
CA THR A 36 -7.92 36.11 -11.82
C THR A 36 -7.95 35.88 -13.33
N ASN A 37 -7.30 34.81 -13.81
CA ASN A 37 -7.20 34.53 -15.25
C ASN A 37 -8.02 33.30 -15.70
N LEU A 38 -8.92 32.80 -14.85
CA LEU A 38 -9.85 31.74 -15.23
C LEU A 38 -11.24 32.32 -15.52
N PRO A 39 -12.00 31.75 -16.47
CA PRO A 39 -13.35 32.21 -16.76
C PRO A 39 -14.30 31.95 -15.58
N ALA A 40 -15.48 32.57 -15.61
CA ALA A 40 -16.45 32.55 -14.51
C ALA A 40 -16.95 31.14 -14.15
N ASP A 41 -17.02 30.23 -15.12
CA ASP A 41 -17.41 28.83 -14.97
C ASP A 41 -16.31 27.93 -14.36
N LYS A 42 -15.10 28.49 -14.18
CA LYS A 42 -13.94 27.83 -13.57
C LYS A 42 -13.56 28.45 -12.22
N GLN A 43 -14.50 29.17 -11.60
CA GLN A 43 -14.35 29.68 -10.24
C GLN A 43 -14.90 28.66 -9.25
N LEU A 44 -14.34 28.61 -8.04
CA LEU A 44 -14.82 27.74 -6.97
C LEU A 44 -15.64 28.53 -5.94
N SER A 45 -16.64 27.90 -5.34
CA SER A 45 -17.55 28.59 -4.43
C SER A 45 -17.24 28.34 -2.94
N LYS A 46 -16.78 27.14 -2.58
CA LYS A 46 -16.61 26.75 -1.17
C LYS A 46 -15.18 26.60 -0.67
N ALA A 47 -14.16 26.62 -1.52
CA ALA A 47 -12.77 26.36 -1.12
C ALA A 47 -12.25 27.28 0.00
N VAL A 48 -12.61 28.57 0.00
CA VAL A 48 -12.28 29.48 1.12
C VAL A 48 -12.99 29.06 2.41
N ASN A 49 -14.26 28.67 2.33
CA ASN A 49 -15.03 28.23 3.51
C ASN A 49 -14.54 26.88 4.04
N ASP A 50 -14.12 25.99 3.14
CA ASP A 50 -13.51 24.71 3.47
C ASP A 50 -12.21 24.93 4.26
N ALA A 51 -11.33 25.81 3.79
CA ALA A 51 -10.09 26.15 4.48
C ALA A 51 -10.33 26.81 5.84
N ARG A 52 -11.34 27.68 5.94
CA ARG A 52 -11.75 28.26 7.23
C ARG A 52 -12.21 27.19 8.22
N SER A 53 -13.12 26.32 7.78
CA SER A 53 -13.70 25.26 8.61
C SER A 53 -12.65 24.26 9.11
N VAL A 54 -11.72 23.87 8.23
CA VAL A 54 -10.60 22.99 8.60
C VAL A 54 -9.64 23.70 9.55
N GLY A 55 -9.30 24.96 9.30
CA GLY A 55 -8.49 25.75 10.21
C GLY A 55 -9.09 25.84 11.61
N ASP A 56 -10.40 26.13 11.70
CA ASP A 56 -11.10 26.21 12.99
C ASP A 56 -11.12 24.87 13.72
N ALA A 57 -11.26 23.76 12.98
CA ALA A 57 -11.22 22.41 13.56
C ALA A 57 -9.82 22.06 14.08
N LEU A 58 -8.77 22.45 13.36
CA LEU A 58 -7.38 22.23 13.77
C LEU A 58 -6.99 23.10 14.98
N GLU A 59 -7.42 24.36 15.04
CA GLU A 59 -7.21 25.22 16.21
C GLU A 59 -7.84 24.62 17.48
N LYS A 60 -9.07 24.08 17.37
CA LYS A 60 -9.77 23.43 18.49
C LYS A 60 -9.02 22.24 19.08
N ILE A 61 -8.19 21.56 18.29
CA ILE A 61 -7.37 20.42 18.74
C ILE A 61 -5.90 20.80 18.98
N GLY A 62 -5.60 22.10 19.07
CA GLY A 62 -4.32 22.63 19.53
C GLY A 62 -3.28 22.88 18.45
N PHE A 63 -3.66 22.99 17.17
CA PHE A 63 -2.76 23.47 16.13
C PHE A 63 -2.67 25.00 16.13
N LYS A 64 -1.46 25.52 15.90
CA LYS A 64 -1.22 26.91 15.50
C LYS A 64 -1.44 27.01 13.99
N VAL A 65 -2.49 27.69 13.56
CA VAL A 65 -2.93 27.67 12.16
C VAL A 65 -2.56 28.96 11.43
N ILE A 66 -1.87 28.80 10.30
CA ILE A 66 -1.57 29.85 9.33
C ILE A 66 -2.60 29.75 8.21
N ARG A 67 -3.24 30.88 7.89
CA ARG A 67 -4.37 30.93 6.94
C ARG A 67 -4.00 31.70 5.67
N GLY A 68 -4.52 31.23 4.55
CA GLY A 68 -4.37 31.82 3.23
C GLY A 68 -5.67 31.78 2.44
N GLU A 69 -6.07 32.89 1.83
CA GLU A 69 -7.31 32.97 1.06
C GLU A 69 -7.07 33.66 -0.28
N ASN A 70 -7.45 33.01 -1.39
CA ASN A 70 -7.31 33.51 -2.76
C ASN A 70 -5.90 34.01 -3.09
N LEU A 71 -4.90 33.28 -2.63
CA LEU A 71 -3.49 33.66 -2.75
C LEU A 71 -3.00 33.50 -4.18
N ASP A 72 -2.33 34.55 -4.67
CA ASP A 72 -1.51 34.46 -5.87
C ASP A 72 -0.23 33.63 -5.57
N ARG A 73 0.59 33.40 -6.59
CA ARG A 73 1.77 32.55 -6.46
C ARG A 73 2.71 33.07 -5.38
N GLN A 74 2.94 34.37 -5.31
CA GLN A 74 3.82 34.97 -4.30
C GLN A 74 3.24 34.77 -2.90
N GLY A 75 1.95 35.03 -2.71
CA GLY A 75 1.27 34.84 -1.44
C GLY A 75 1.29 33.38 -0.97
N MET A 76 1.14 32.41 -1.88
CA MET A 76 1.28 30.99 -1.55
C MET A 76 2.71 30.68 -1.10
N VAL A 77 3.72 31.12 -1.84
CA VAL A 77 5.14 30.93 -1.47
C VAL A 77 5.44 31.54 -0.10
N ASP A 78 4.99 32.77 0.16
CA ASP A 78 5.22 33.46 1.44
C ASP A 78 4.56 32.72 2.61
N ARG A 79 3.37 32.16 2.41
CA ARG A 79 2.65 31.40 3.44
C ARG A 79 3.27 30.03 3.69
N ILE A 80 3.69 29.32 2.65
CA ILE A 80 4.43 28.05 2.77
C ILE A 80 5.77 28.30 3.47
N PHE A 81 6.49 29.35 3.11
CA PHE A 81 7.72 29.75 3.78
C PHE A 81 7.46 30.08 5.26
N THR A 82 6.46 30.91 5.55
CA THR A 82 6.11 31.25 6.94
C THR A 82 5.80 29.99 7.75
N PHE A 83 5.03 29.05 7.18
CA PHE A 83 4.68 27.79 7.80
C PHE A 83 5.91 26.91 8.07
N THR A 84 6.73 26.67 7.06
CA THR A 84 7.90 25.79 7.18
C THR A 84 8.95 26.36 8.14
N GLN A 85 9.06 27.69 8.29
CA GLN A 85 9.94 28.30 9.29
C GLN A 85 9.49 28.10 10.75
N GLN A 86 8.21 27.77 10.98
CA GLN A 86 7.72 27.47 12.33
C GLN A 86 8.02 26.03 12.77
N ILE A 87 8.17 25.12 11.80
CA ILE A 87 8.32 23.69 12.05
C ILE A 87 9.71 23.39 12.60
N LYS A 88 9.75 22.63 13.69
CA LYS A 88 10.97 22.10 14.29
C LYS A 88 10.97 20.58 14.25
N GLN A 89 12.14 20.02 14.56
CA GLN A 89 12.32 18.58 14.65
C GLN A 89 11.33 17.97 15.65
N GLY A 90 10.55 16.97 15.20
CA GLY A 90 9.59 16.25 16.05
C GLY A 90 8.15 16.77 16.01
N ASP A 91 7.89 17.90 15.34
CA ASP A 91 6.56 18.51 15.25
C ASP A 91 5.60 17.73 14.34
N ILE A 92 4.31 18.04 14.45
CA ILE A 92 3.28 17.63 13.49
C ILE A 92 2.94 18.83 12.61
N ALA A 93 3.09 18.67 11.31
CA ALA A 93 2.83 19.69 10.31
C ALA A 93 1.63 19.26 9.45
N VAL A 94 0.57 20.07 9.39
CA VAL A 94 -0.61 19.81 8.56
C VAL A 94 -0.68 20.85 7.44
N LEU A 95 -0.75 20.41 6.19
CA LEU A 95 -1.12 21.23 5.05
C LEU A 95 -2.54 20.88 4.64
N PHE A 96 -3.45 21.85 4.64
CA PHE A 96 -4.73 21.76 3.97
C PHE A 96 -4.76 22.72 2.80
N TYR A 97 -5.17 22.24 1.62
CA TYR A 97 -5.40 23.09 0.47
C TYR A 97 -6.73 22.73 -0.17
N ALA A 98 -7.59 23.75 -0.35
CA ALA A 98 -8.80 23.67 -1.15
C ALA A 98 -8.68 24.63 -2.33
N GLY A 99 -8.87 24.13 -3.55
CA GLY A 99 -8.69 24.92 -4.76
C GLY A 99 -8.63 24.06 -6.01
N HIS A 100 -8.08 24.58 -7.10
CA HIS A 100 -7.74 23.79 -8.27
C HIS A 100 -6.36 23.13 -8.08
N GLY A 101 -6.25 21.88 -8.51
CA GLY A 101 -5.00 21.14 -8.61
C GLY A 101 -4.91 20.44 -9.96
N VAL A 102 -3.68 20.19 -10.42
CA VAL A 102 -3.42 19.54 -11.70
C VAL A 102 -2.30 18.51 -11.59
N ALA A 103 -2.46 17.41 -12.33
CA ALA A 103 -1.40 16.45 -12.55
C ALA A 103 -0.66 16.76 -13.86
N ILE A 104 0.64 17.02 -13.77
CA ILE A 104 1.50 17.28 -14.95
C ILE A 104 2.72 16.37 -14.89
N SER A 105 2.90 15.52 -15.90
CA SER A 105 4.03 14.58 -16.02
C SER A 105 4.30 13.75 -14.76
N GLY A 106 3.23 13.27 -14.11
CA GLY A 106 3.33 12.43 -12.91
C GLY A 106 3.58 13.19 -11.61
N GLY A 107 3.60 14.54 -11.62
CA GLY A 107 3.65 15.38 -10.42
C GLY A 107 2.32 16.09 -10.15
N ASN A 108 2.05 16.36 -8.88
CA ASN A 108 0.89 17.09 -8.39
C ASN A 108 1.24 18.56 -8.15
N TYR A 109 0.36 19.45 -8.61
CA TYR A 109 0.58 20.89 -8.52
C TYR A 109 -0.68 21.60 -8.02
N LEU A 110 -0.51 22.44 -7.01
CA LEU A 110 -1.55 23.31 -6.44
C LEU A 110 -1.55 24.63 -7.22
N LEU A 111 -2.72 25.09 -7.67
CA LEU A 111 -2.82 26.27 -8.52
C LEU A 111 -3.03 27.58 -7.72
N PRO A 112 -2.16 28.58 -7.88
CA PRO A 112 -2.40 29.92 -7.34
C PRO A 112 -3.54 30.66 -8.04
N SER A 113 -4.08 31.69 -7.40
CA SER A 113 -5.19 32.49 -7.94
C SER A 113 -4.83 33.25 -9.22
N ASP A 114 -3.55 33.55 -9.45
CA ASP A 114 -3.04 34.22 -10.65
C ASP A 114 -2.53 33.25 -11.73
N VAL A 115 -2.81 31.94 -11.60
CA VAL A 115 -2.48 30.96 -12.65
C VAL A 115 -3.10 31.39 -13.98
N ARG A 116 -2.38 31.19 -15.08
CA ARG A 116 -2.86 31.50 -16.44
C ARG A 116 -3.18 30.23 -17.21
N SER A 117 -4.21 30.32 -18.06
CA SER A 117 -4.51 29.27 -19.03
C SER A 117 -3.33 29.08 -19.99
N ALA A 118 -3.08 27.83 -20.34
CA ALA A 118 -2.00 27.42 -21.23
C ALA A 118 -2.60 26.74 -22.47
N ALA A 119 -2.01 27.01 -23.63
CA ALA A 119 -2.38 26.30 -24.85
C ALA A 119 -1.91 24.82 -24.78
N PRO A 120 -2.48 23.90 -25.57
CA PRO A 120 -1.96 22.53 -25.68
C PRO A 120 -0.45 22.52 -25.98
N GLY A 121 0.36 21.78 -25.20
CA GLY A 121 1.82 21.78 -25.32
C GLY A 121 2.56 22.81 -24.44
N GLU A 122 1.85 23.65 -23.68
CA GLU A 122 2.43 24.62 -22.75
C GLU A 122 2.38 24.15 -21.28
N GLU A 123 2.35 22.84 -21.04
CA GLU A 123 2.25 22.24 -19.70
C GLU A 123 3.36 22.73 -18.75
N SER A 124 4.55 22.95 -19.31
CA SER A 124 5.71 23.47 -18.56
C SER A 124 5.47 24.89 -18.02
N ARG A 125 4.66 25.70 -18.71
CA ARG A 125 4.31 27.05 -18.22
C ARG A 125 3.39 26.97 -17.01
N VAL A 126 2.35 26.12 -17.07
CA VAL A 126 1.47 25.88 -15.91
C VAL A 126 2.26 25.34 -14.74
N ARG A 127 3.14 24.36 -14.99
CA ARG A 127 4.02 23.78 -13.98
C ARG A 127 4.85 24.84 -13.25
N ASN A 128 5.50 25.76 -13.99
CA ASN A 128 6.36 26.78 -13.41
C ASN A 128 5.58 27.84 -12.61
N MET A 129 4.31 28.06 -12.95
CA MET A 129 3.42 28.98 -12.24
C MET A 129 2.76 28.35 -11.01
N ALA A 130 2.59 27.02 -11.01
CA ALA A 130 1.99 26.30 -9.90
C ALA A 130 2.99 25.99 -8.78
N ILE A 131 2.48 25.48 -7.66
CA ILE A 131 3.29 25.01 -6.53
C ILE A 131 3.28 23.49 -6.52
N GLY A 132 4.46 22.85 -6.61
CA GLY A 132 4.58 21.41 -6.54
C GLY A 132 4.26 20.87 -5.15
N GLU A 133 3.39 19.87 -5.08
CA GLU A 133 3.09 19.19 -3.81
C GLU A 133 4.36 18.58 -3.20
N ALA A 134 5.18 17.94 -4.03
CA ALA A 134 6.43 17.32 -3.61
C ALA A 134 7.45 18.34 -3.05
N ASP A 135 7.43 19.58 -3.54
CA ASP A 135 8.30 20.65 -3.04
C ASP A 135 7.90 21.06 -1.62
N ILE A 136 6.58 21.19 -1.37
CA ILE A 136 6.07 21.49 -0.02
C ILE A 136 6.39 20.35 0.95
N VAL A 137 6.23 19.10 0.51
CA VAL A 137 6.58 17.92 1.29
C VAL A 137 8.07 17.93 1.65
N ALA A 138 8.94 18.20 0.68
CA ALA A 138 10.38 18.29 0.90
C ALA A 138 10.73 19.39 1.90
N ASP A 139 10.13 20.58 1.77
CA ASP A 139 10.35 21.69 2.71
C ASP A 139 9.94 21.33 4.15
N ILE A 140 8.86 20.57 4.34
CA ILE A 140 8.44 20.09 5.67
C ILE A 140 9.40 19.02 6.19
N GLN A 141 9.82 18.09 5.34
CA GLN A 141 10.73 17.00 5.70
C GLN A 141 12.13 17.51 6.06
N ASP A 142 12.61 18.56 5.40
CA ASP A 142 13.90 19.21 5.69
C ASP A 142 13.92 19.81 7.11
N LYS A 143 12.76 20.18 7.66
CA LYS A 143 12.61 20.61 9.06
C LYS A 143 12.60 19.46 10.05
N LYS A 144 12.69 18.21 9.56
CA LYS A 144 12.64 16.97 10.35
C LYS A 144 11.36 16.87 11.19
N ALA A 145 10.25 17.35 10.65
CA ALA A 145 8.93 17.10 11.23
C ALA A 145 8.76 15.60 11.47
N ARG A 146 8.09 15.23 12.57
CA ARG A 146 7.81 13.81 12.85
C ARG A 146 6.83 13.25 11.83
N VAL A 147 5.83 14.05 11.47
CA VAL A 147 4.76 13.71 10.53
C VAL A 147 4.40 14.94 9.71
N ALA A 148 4.39 14.79 8.38
CA ALA A 148 3.76 15.72 7.46
C ALA A 148 2.39 15.17 7.04
N VAL A 149 1.32 15.91 7.28
CA VAL A 149 -0.05 15.52 6.91
C VAL A 149 -0.55 16.45 5.81
N LEU A 150 -0.89 15.90 4.64
CA LEU A 150 -1.43 16.64 3.51
C LEU A 150 -2.90 16.28 3.33
N LEU A 151 -3.75 17.29 3.31
CA LEU A 151 -5.20 17.18 3.14
C LEU A 151 -5.61 18.04 1.94
N LEU A 152 -5.73 17.42 0.77
CA LEU A 152 -5.88 18.12 -0.50
C LEU A 152 -7.30 17.99 -1.04
N ASP A 153 -8.08 19.06 -0.88
CA ASP A 153 -9.37 19.24 -1.54
C ASP A 153 -9.22 19.96 -2.89
N ALA A 154 -8.35 19.40 -3.73
CA ALA A 154 -7.94 19.97 -5.01
C ALA A 154 -8.40 19.17 -6.25
N CYS A 155 -9.10 18.06 -6.05
CA CYS A 155 -9.43 17.09 -7.10
C CYS A 155 -10.77 17.40 -7.81
N ARG A 156 -11.20 18.66 -7.89
CA ARG A 156 -12.55 19.03 -8.35
C ARG A 156 -12.65 19.11 -9.88
N ASP A 157 -11.80 19.95 -10.47
CA ASP A 157 -11.70 20.17 -11.90
C ASP A 157 -10.29 20.61 -12.29
N ASN A 158 -9.76 20.08 -13.39
CA ASN A 158 -8.59 20.66 -14.07
C ASN A 158 -9.10 21.81 -14.97
N PRO A 159 -8.83 23.08 -14.65
CA PRO A 159 -9.36 24.21 -15.41
C PRO A 159 -8.77 24.33 -16.82
N PHE A 160 -7.70 23.59 -17.13
CA PHE A 160 -7.03 23.59 -18.44
C PHE A 160 -7.46 22.43 -19.35
N ARG A 161 -8.45 21.63 -18.94
CA ARG A 161 -8.96 20.52 -19.76
C ARG A 161 -9.78 21.03 -20.95
N GLN A 162 -9.34 20.73 -22.18
CA GLN A 162 -10.11 21.01 -23.40
C GLN A 162 -10.78 19.72 -23.95
N PRO A 163 -12.11 19.71 -24.17
CA PRO A 163 -12.79 18.57 -24.77
C PRO A 163 -12.29 18.28 -26.19
N GLY A 164 -11.90 17.02 -26.47
CA GLY A 164 -11.54 16.57 -27.82
C GLY A 164 -10.05 16.64 -28.19
N LEU A 165 -9.18 17.18 -27.32
CA LEU A 165 -7.73 17.21 -27.53
C LEU A 165 -7.04 16.19 -26.60
N LEU A 166 -6.42 15.17 -27.18
CA LEU A 166 -5.67 14.13 -26.46
C LEU A 166 -4.38 14.65 -25.78
N ARG A 167 -3.95 15.89 -26.06
CA ARG A 167 -2.69 16.49 -25.57
C ARG A 167 -2.94 17.82 -24.85
N SER A 168 -4.00 17.89 -24.05
CA SER A 168 -4.23 19.04 -23.16
C SER A 168 -3.40 18.87 -21.89
N ALA A 169 -3.00 19.98 -21.28
CA ALA A 169 -2.28 19.97 -20.01
C ALA A 169 -3.07 19.24 -18.91
N GLY A 170 -2.73 17.98 -18.67
CA GLY A 170 -3.41 17.08 -17.73
C GLY A 170 -4.54 16.28 -18.41
N GLU A 171 -4.22 15.05 -18.83
CA GLU A 171 -5.17 14.11 -19.46
C GLU A 171 -6.28 13.63 -18.51
N ASN A 172 -6.10 13.76 -17.19
CA ASN A 172 -7.00 13.24 -16.16
C ASN A 172 -7.71 14.37 -15.38
N ALA A 173 -8.89 14.08 -14.84
CA ALA A 173 -9.49 14.92 -13.81
C ALA A 173 -8.61 14.87 -12.54
N GLY A 174 -8.26 16.05 -11.98
CA GLY A 174 -7.63 16.15 -10.66
C GLY A 174 -6.12 15.82 -10.59
N LEU A 175 -5.70 15.40 -9.39
CA LEU A 175 -4.32 15.06 -9.02
C LEU A 175 -3.99 13.60 -9.39
N THR A 176 -2.70 13.28 -9.51
CA THR A 176 -2.16 11.93 -9.72
C THR A 176 -1.61 11.34 -8.41
N ARG A 177 -1.14 10.09 -8.41
CA ARG A 177 -0.54 9.49 -7.21
C ARG A 177 0.79 10.17 -6.88
N GLY A 178 0.91 10.75 -5.68
CA GLY A 178 2.12 11.40 -5.20
C GLY A 178 3.30 10.44 -5.03
N ARG A 179 4.52 10.92 -5.28
CA ARG A 179 5.79 10.26 -4.91
C ARG A 179 6.25 10.81 -3.56
N GLU A 180 5.51 10.52 -2.50
CA GLU A 180 5.79 11.09 -1.19
C GLU A 180 6.85 10.28 -0.44
N GLY A 181 7.85 10.97 0.12
CA GLY A 181 8.93 10.37 0.90
C GLY A 181 8.46 9.85 2.27
N GLU A 182 9.36 9.21 3.01
CA GLU A 182 9.08 8.66 4.33
C GLU A 182 8.62 9.74 5.33
N GLY A 183 7.62 9.45 6.17
CA GLY A 183 7.08 10.37 7.18
C GLY A 183 5.88 11.23 6.74
N VAL A 184 5.29 10.93 5.57
CA VAL A 184 4.16 11.68 5.00
C VAL A 184 2.86 10.90 5.11
N PHE A 185 1.76 11.60 5.38
CA PHE A 185 0.40 11.10 5.32
C PHE A 185 -0.42 12.02 4.42
N ALA A 186 -0.86 11.56 3.24
CA ALA A 186 -1.65 12.37 2.33
C ALA A 186 -3.07 11.85 2.15
N VAL A 187 -4.02 12.76 1.97
CA VAL A 187 -5.42 12.50 1.69
C VAL A 187 -5.87 13.41 0.56
N TYR A 188 -6.47 12.82 -0.46
CA TYR A 188 -6.94 13.50 -1.66
C TYR A 188 -8.46 13.40 -1.73
N SER A 189 -9.16 14.50 -2.01
CA SER A 189 -10.63 14.55 -1.93
C SER A 189 -11.39 13.66 -2.90
N ALA A 190 -10.72 13.13 -3.94
CA ALA A 190 -11.22 12.12 -4.84
C ALA A 190 -10.11 11.14 -5.24
N GLY A 191 -10.51 9.98 -5.76
CA GLY A 191 -9.58 8.98 -6.29
C GLY A 191 -9.05 9.35 -7.68
N PHE A 192 -8.07 8.61 -8.16
CA PHE A 192 -7.50 8.83 -9.49
C PHE A 192 -8.59 8.77 -10.58
N GLY A 193 -8.65 9.80 -11.43
CA GLY A 193 -9.63 9.91 -12.52
C GLY A 193 -11.05 10.27 -12.07
N GLN A 194 -11.26 10.53 -10.77
CA GLN A 194 -12.53 11.00 -10.22
C GLN A 194 -12.47 12.50 -9.94
N SER A 195 -13.64 13.14 -9.91
CA SER A 195 -13.79 14.54 -9.50
C SER A 195 -14.38 14.63 -8.10
N ALA A 196 -13.92 15.59 -7.30
CA ALA A 196 -14.51 15.92 -6.01
C ALA A 196 -15.68 16.90 -6.18
N LEU A 197 -16.80 16.64 -5.51
CA LEU A 197 -17.99 17.49 -5.54
C LEU A 197 -17.88 18.70 -4.62
N ASP A 198 -18.21 19.88 -5.16
CA ASP A 198 -18.44 21.10 -4.37
C ASP A 198 -19.81 21.04 -3.65
N SER A 199 -20.84 20.50 -4.30
CA SER A 199 -22.17 20.34 -3.71
C SER A 199 -22.88 19.07 -4.19
N LEU A 200 -23.91 18.65 -3.46
CA LEU A 200 -24.83 17.58 -3.83
C LEU A 200 -26.00 18.10 -4.71
N GLY A 201 -25.77 19.14 -5.50
CA GLY A 201 -26.78 19.75 -6.37
C GLY A 201 -27.41 21.02 -5.80
N SER A 202 -28.48 21.50 -6.46
CA SER A 202 -29.07 22.83 -6.22
C SER A 202 -29.70 23.03 -4.84
N ASN A 203 -30.08 21.94 -4.16
CA ASN A 203 -30.73 21.99 -2.85
C ASN A 203 -29.75 21.80 -1.69
N ASP A 204 -28.45 21.66 -1.97
CA ASP A 204 -27.43 21.47 -0.94
C ASP A 204 -27.09 22.80 -0.26
N THR A 205 -27.59 22.98 0.97
CA THR A 205 -27.38 24.17 1.79
C THR A 205 -26.07 24.16 2.57
N SER A 206 -25.27 23.10 2.45
CA SER A 206 -24.01 23.01 3.17
C SER A 206 -23.00 24.03 2.67
N GLN A 207 -22.39 24.75 3.62
CA GLN A 207 -21.36 25.75 3.35
C GLN A 207 -20.02 25.13 2.93
N ASN A 208 -19.82 23.83 3.16
CA ASN A 208 -18.59 23.10 2.84
C ASN A 208 -18.79 22.11 1.70
N SER A 209 -17.70 21.72 1.06
CA SER A 209 -17.67 20.66 0.06
C SER A 209 -18.08 19.32 0.62
N VAL A 210 -18.37 18.34 -0.25
CA VAL A 210 -18.73 16.98 0.18
C VAL A 210 -17.59 16.33 0.95
N PHE A 211 -16.34 16.57 0.55
CA PHE A 211 -15.18 16.09 1.27
C PHE A 211 -15.02 16.79 2.63
N THR A 212 -15.02 18.13 2.63
CA THR A 212 -14.71 18.91 3.83
C THR A 212 -15.77 18.78 4.92
N ARG A 213 -17.04 18.63 4.57
CA ARG A 213 -18.11 18.42 5.56
C ARG A 213 -17.97 17.11 6.34
N VAL A 214 -17.32 16.11 5.75
CA VAL A 214 -17.00 14.83 6.42
C VAL A 214 -15.67 14.95 7.16
N LEU A 215 -14.67 15.64 6.58
CA LEU A 215 -13.35 15.83 7.19
C LEU A 215 -13.41 16.62 8.51
N VAL A 216 -14.13 17.75 8.55
CA VAL A 216 -14.17 18.65 9.72
C VAL A 216 -14.53 17.94 11.03
N PRO A 217 -15.64 17.17 11.13
CA PRO A 217 -15.93 16.42 12.35
C PRO A 217 -14.92 15.30 12.62
N ALA A 218 -14.32 14.74 11.56
CA ALA A 218 -13.35 13.65 11.67
C ALA A 218 -12.01 14.12 12.30
N LEU A 219 -11.59 15.35 12.07
CA LEU A 219 -10.36 15.94 12.65
C LEU A 219 -10.40 16.01 14.19
N GLY A 220 -11.59 16.17 14.77
CA GLY A 220 -11.80 16.27 16.22
C GLY A 220 -11.76 14.94 16.97
N ARG A 221 -11.66 13.81 16.27
CA ARG A 221 -11.72 12.48 16.87
C ARG A 221 -10.46 12.16 17.67
N THR A 222 -10.65 11.83 18.96
CA THR A 222 -9.58 11.40 19.89
C THR A 222 -9.54 9.88 20.08
N ASP A 223 -10.61 9.20 19.67
CA ASP A 223 -10.83 7.76 19.78
C ASP A 223 -10.00 6.97 18.77
N ALA A 224 -9.82 7.51 17.57
CA ALA A 224 -9.18 6.84 16.43
C ALA A 224 -7.89 7.54 15.98
N HIS A 225 -6.98 6.79 15.35
CA HIS A 225 -5.79 7.39 14.72
C HIS A 225 -6.09 7.82 13.28
N LEU A 226 -5.21 8.64 12.71
CA LEU A 226 -5.42 9.29 11.42
C LEU A 226 -5.77 8.30 10.28
N GLY A 227 -5.10 7.15 10.22
CA GLY A 227 -5.45 6.07 9.28
C GLY A 227 -6.91 5.59 9.37
N ASP A 228 -7.38 5.25 10.58
CA ASP A 228 -8.76 4.79 10.81
C ASP A 228 -9.78 5.90 10.48
N ILE A 229 -9.50 7.13 10.92
CA ILE A 229 -10.33 8.32 10.64
C ILE A 229 -10.53 8.48 9.14
N VAL A 230 -9.48 8.28 8.34
CA VAL A 230 -9.52 8.44 6.89
C VAL A 230 -10.25 7.29 6.20
N VAL A 231 -10.14 6.05 6.70
CA VAL A 231 -10.94 4.93 6.20
C VAL A 231 -12.43 5.23 6.36
N ASP A 232 -12.87 5.64 7.55
CA ASP A 232 -14.27 5.97 7.82
C ASP A 232 -14.75 7.15 6.95
N MET A 233 -13.93 8.21 6.88
CA MET A 233 -14.24 9.40 6.08
C MET A 233 -14.43 9.06 4.60
N ARG A 234 -13.64 8.14 4.03
CA ARG A 234 -13.74 7.74 2.62
C ARG A 234 -15.07 7.06 2.31
N GLU A 235 -15.55 6.22 3.22
CA GLU A 235 -16.84 5.53 3.06
C GLU A 235 -18.00 6.53 3.10
N GLU A 236 -17.98 7.48 4.03
CA GLU A 236 -19.03 8.49 4.15
C GLU A 236 -19.05 9.48 2.98
N VAL A 237 -17.89 9.93 2.49
CA VAL A 237 -17.82 10.77 1.28
C VAL A 237 -18.41 10.05 0.07
N ALA A 238 -18.11 8.75 -0.07
CA ALA A 238 -18.60 7.95 -1.19
C ALA A 238 -20.11 7.74 -1.13
N LYS A 239 -20.64 7.49 0.07
CA LYS A 239 -22.07 7.37 0.30
C LYS A 239 -22.81 8.66 -0.03
N LEU A 240 -22.26 9.82 0.38
CA LEU A 240 -22.83 11.12 0.03
C LEU A 240 -22.81 11.38 -1.47
N ALA A 241 -21.68 11.15 -2.14
CA ALA A 241 -21.57 11.36 -3.59
C ALA A 241 -22.51 10.45 -4.39
N ALA A 242 -22.71 9.21 -3.94
CA ALA A 242 -23.64 8.28 -4.58
C ALA A 242 -25.11 8.79 -4.58
N THR A 243 -25.50 9.65 -3.63
CA THR A 243 -26.87 10.22 -3.59
C THR A 243 -27.22 11.07 -4.80
N VAL A 244 -26.22 11.57 -5.52
CA VAL A 244 -26.36 12.36 -6.75
C VAL A 244 -25.78 11.63 -7.97
N ASN A 245 -25.68 10.30 -7.89
CA ASN A 245 -25.12 9.44 -8.93
C ASN A 245 -23.70 9.84 -9.37
N HIS A 246 -22.90 10.33 -8.42
CA HIS A 246 -21.52 10.75 -8.66
C HIS A 246 -20.54 9.80 -7.99
N GLN A 247 -19.46 9.44 -8.70
CA GLN A 247 -18.40 8.60 -8.16
C GLN A 247 -17.30 9.46 -7.56
N GLN A 248 -17.23 9.50 -6.22
CA GLN A 248 -16.14 10.14 -5.48
C GLN A 248 -15.75 9.24 -4.31
N PHE A 249 -14.50 8.77 -4.31
CA PHE A 249 -13.92 7.95 -3.25
C PHE A 249 -12.53 8.50 -2.94
N PRO A 250 -12.34 9.25 -1.82
CA PRO A 250 -11.07 9.89 -1.52
C PRO A 250 -9.89 8.89 -1.55
N ALA A 251 -8.74 9.31 -2.04
CA ALA A 251 -7.50 8.52 -1.97
C ALA A 251 -6.70 8.91 -0.73
N TYR A 252 -5.90 7.99 -0.20
CA TYR A 252 -4.95 8.33 0.86
C TYR A 252 -3.67 7.52 0.71
N TYR A 253 -2.60 8.04 1.28
CA TYR A 253 -1.27 7.46 1.31
C TYR A 253 -0.67 7.65 2.71
N ASP A 254 -0.05 6.62 3.26
CA ASP A 254 0.52 6.62 4.62
C ASP A 254 1.93 6.02 4.59
N GLN A 255 2.93 6.87 4.86
CA GLN A 255 4.33 6.52 5.07
C GLN A 255 4.82 7.00 6.44
N THR A 256 3.92 7.18 7.40
CA THR A 256 4.26 7.71 8.72
C THR A 256 5.17 6.76 9.50
N ARG A 257 6.11 7.32 10.28
CA ARG A 257 7.07 6.56 11.09
C ARG A 257 6.78 6.72 12.58
N GLY A 258 7.02 5.66 13.35
CA GLY A 258 7.05 5.73 14.82
C GLY A 258 5.69 5.57 15.53
N GLY A 259 4.74 4.85 14.95
CA GLY A 259 3.46 4.47 15.58
C GLY A 259 2.28 5.36 15.18
N ARG A 260 1.11 5.09 15.78
CA ARG A 260 -0.19 5.71 15.43
C ARG A 260 -0.16 7.24 15.56
N VAL A 261 -0.54 7.94 14.49
CA VAL A 261 -0.65 9.41 14.45
C VAL A 261 -2.03 9.85 14.94
N TYR A 262 -2.05 10.73 15.95
CA TYR A 262 -3.28 11.33 16.49
C TYR A 262 -3.26 12.84 16.27
N LEU A 263 -4.20 13.34 15.46
CA LEU A 263 -4.37 14.77 15.22
C LEU A 263 -4.95 15.49 16.44
N ALA A 264 -5.81 14.84 17.21
CA ALA A 264 -6.27 15.36 18.50
C ALA A 264 -5.44 14.78 19.67
N PRO A 265 -5.02 15.60 20.66
CA PRO A 265 -4.34 15.12 21.85
C PRO A 265 -5.18 14.07 22.60
N ARG A 266 -4.56 12.96 23.01
CA ARG A 266 -5.17 12.01 23.94
C ARG A 266 -4.88 12.46 25.38
N GLY A 267 -5.85 12.27 26.28
CA GLY A 267 -5.58 12.35 27.72
C GLY A 267 -4.41 11.44 28.10
N THR A 268 -3.56 11.89 29.01
CA THR A 268 -2.25 11.32 29.36
C THR A 268 -2.31 9.81 29.67
N ALA A 269 -1.52 9.01 28.94
CA ALA A 269 -1.21 7.62 29.28
C ALA A 269 0.28 7.49 29.68
N ALA A 270 0.55 6.71 30.73
CA ALA A 270 1.85 6.61 31.42
C ALA A 270 3.00 6.07 30.54
N PRO A 271 4.27 6.45 30.81
CA PRO A 271 5.41 6.13 29.95
C PRO A 271 5.89 4.67 30.08
N ALA A 272 6.33 4.09 28.96
CA ALA A 272 6.91 2.75 28.88
C ALA A 272 8.36 2.71 29.43
N PRO A 273 8.81 1.60 30.05
CA PRO A 273 10.16 1.47 30.60
C PRO A 273 11.25 1.24 29.54
N ALA A 274 12.45 1.73 29.85
CA ALA A 274 13.62 1.79 28.97
C ALA A 274 14.33 0.44 28.74
N ALA A 275 14.98 0.30 27.58
CA ALA A 275 15.70 -0.90 27.14
C ALA A 275 17.11 -1.05 27.76
N PRO A 276 17.61 -2.27 28.04
CA PRO A 276 19.00 -2.51 28.43
C PRO A 276 19.96 -2.71 27.24
N VAL A 277 21.23 -2.36 27.47
CA VAL A 277 22.38 -2.38 26.55
C VAL A 277 22.93 -3.79 26.34
N ILE A 278 23.32 -4.14 25.11
CA ILE A 278 23.88 -5.46 24.71
C ILE A 278 25.41 -5.38 24.54
N ALA A 279 26.14 -6.39 25.03
CA ALA A 279 27.58 -6.61 24.91
C ALA A 279 27.98 -7.37 23.61
N PRO A 280 29.25 -7.35 23.16
CA PRO A 280 29.64 -7.77 21.81
C PRO A 280 29.81 -9.31 21.64
N PRO A 281 29.80 -9.84 20.40
CA PRO A 281 29.64 -11.26 20.11
C PRO A 281 30.96 -12.04 20.04
N PRO A 282 30.95 -13.38 20.13
CA PRO A 282 32.06 -14.22 19.70
C PRO A 282 31.86 -14.84 18.30
N VAL A 283 32.99 -15.32 17.79
CA VAL A 283 33.40 -15.56 16.39
C VAL A 283 32.81 -16.85 15.76
N VAL A 284 32.55 -16.78 14.45
CA VAL A 284 32.01 -17.84 13.58
C VAL A 284 33.12 -18.78 13.05
N ALA A 285 32.86 -20.08 13.00
CA ALA A 285 33.69 -21.08 12.31
C ALA A 285 33.19 -21.37 10.88
N SER A 286 34.13 -21.61 9.96
CA SER A 286 33.95 -21.68 8.50
C SER A 286 33.19 -22.91 7.97
N PRO A 287 32.59 -22.84 6.75
CA PRO A 287 31.82 -23.94 6.15
C PRO A 287 32.67 -24.90 5.27
N PRO A 288 32.21 -26.14 5.00
CA PRO A 288 32.83 -27.09 4.07
C PRO A 288 32.38 -26.90 2.59
N PRO A 289 33.09 -27.52 1.60
CA PRO A 289 33.13 -27.03 0.22
C PRO A 289 32.07 -27.59 -0.75
N ALA A 290 31.91 -26.89 -1.86
CA ALA A 290 30.91 -27.05 -2.92
C ALA A 290 31.09 -28.29 -3.83
N ALA A 291 29.97 -28.77 -4.39
CA ALA A 291 29.89 -29.80 -5.42
C ALA A 291 29.99 -29.23 -6.86
N PRO A 292 30.40 -30.03 -7.87
CA PRO A 292 30.92 -29.54 -9.15
C PRO A 292 29.84 -29.24 -10.22
N PRO A 293 30.19 -28.45 -11.26
CA PRO A 293 29.23 -27.90 -12.22
C PRO A 293 28.85 -28.88 -13.35
N GLN A 294 27.58 -28.89 -13.75
CA GLN A 294 27.11 -29.58 -14.95
C GLN A 294 27.09 -28.65 -16.19
N GLN A 295 27.36 -29.27 -17.33
CA GLN A 295 27.73 -28.68 -18.62
C GLN A 295 26.61 -27.88 -19.30
N ARG A 296 27.01 -26.79 -19.97
CA ARG A 296 26.17 -25.97 -20.86
C ARG A 296 25.94 -26.67 -22.19
N VAL A 297 24.68 -26.76 -22.60
CA VAL A 297 24.28 -27.09 -23.97
C VAL A 297 24.17 -25.79 -24.77
N ALA A 298 24.78 -25.76 -25.96
CA ALA A 298 24.90 -24.60 -26.83
C ALA A 298 23.58 -24.20 -27.50
N SER A 299 23.33 -22.90 -27.60
CA SER A 299 22.21 -22.26 -28.29
C SER A 299 22.47 -22.09 -29.79
N ALA A 300 21.44 -22.36 -30.61
CA ALA A 300 21.43 -22.15 -32.07
C ALA A 300 21.20 -20.65 -32.44
N PRO A 301 21.54 -20.22 -33.68
CA PRO A 301 21.53 -18.81 -34.07
C PRO A 301 20.12 -18.25 -34.30
N VAL A 302 19.93 -16.98 -33.94
CA VAL A 302 18.71 -16.19 -34.15
C VAL A 302 18.67 -15.69 -35.60
N ASP A 303 17.58 -15.98 -36.30
CA ASP A 303 17.32 -15.51 -37.67
C ASP A 303 16.69 -14.10 -37.64
N ILE A 304 17.26 -13.18 -38.41
CA ILE A 304 17.05 -11.72 -38.34
C ILE A 304 15.92 -11.20 -39.26
N ASN A 305 15.16 -12.09 -39.92
CA ASN A 305 14.12 -11.71 -40.88
C ASN A 305 12.67 -11.89 -40.39
N ARG A 306 12.42 -12.00 -39.08
CA ARG A 306 11.07 -12.24 -38.52
C ARG A 306 10.33 -10.95 -38.10
N ASP A 307 10.34 -9.90 -38.92
CA ASP A 307 9.61 -8.64 -38.62
C ASP A 307 8.40 -8.39 -39.55
N LEU A 308 7.93 -9.40 -40.29
CA LEU A 308 6.75 -9.30 -41.18
C LEU A 308 5.46 -9.94 -40.64
N ASN A 309 5.43 -10.38 -39.38
CA ASN A 309 4.23 -10.97 -38.76
C ASN A 309 4.03 -10.49 -37.31
N ARG A 310 3.91 -9.17 -37.10
CA ARG A 310 3.30 -8.66 -35.86
C ARG A 310 1.81 -9.01 -35.90
N PRO A 311 1.28 -9.80 -34.95
CA PRO A 311 -0.14 -10.09 -34.93
C PRO A 311 -0.90 -8.79 -34.74
N ASP A 312 -1.82 -8.54 -35.66
CA ASP A 312 -2.81 -7.49 -35.53
C ASP A 312 -3.69 -7.76 -34.29
N ALA A 313 -3.93 -6.74 -33.46
CA ALA A 313 -4.80 -6.81 -32.29
C ALA A 313 -6.23 -7.29 -32.63
N ARG A 314 -6.62 -7.21 -33.91
CA ARG A 314 -7.90 -7.69 -34.44
C ARG A 314 -8.11 -9.22 -34.32
N GLY A 315 -7.06 -10.02 -34.09
CA GLY A 315 -7.15 -11.50 -34.04
C GLY A 315 -6.84 -12.16 -32.68
N PHE A 316 -6.54 -11.41 -31.62
CA PHE A 316 -6.20 -11.97 -30.31
C PHE A 316 -7.45 -12.18 -29.42
N PRO A 317 -7.59 -13.29 -28.67
CA PRO A 317 -6.74 -14.49 -28.71
C PRO A 317 -7.15 -15.45 -29.84
N SER A 318 -6.15 -15.99 -30.55
CA SER A 318 -6.33 -16.93 -31.68
C SER A 318 -6.16 -18.42 -31.32
N LYS A 319 -5.71 -18.71 -30.10
CA LYS A 319 -5.46 -20.06 -29.55
C LYS A 319 -5.67 -20.02 -28.03
N PRO A 320 -5.71 -21.17 -27.34
CA PRO A 320 -5.79 -21.22 -25.89
C PRO A 320 -4.72 -20.37 -25.19
N ILE A 321 -5.10 -19.74 -24.08
CA ILE A 321 -4.20 -18.98 -23.21
C ILE A 321 -3.74 -19.91 -22.08
N THR A 322 -2.44 -19.99 -21.85
CA THR A 322 -1.85 -20.69 -20.71
C THR A 322 -1.64 -19.69 -19.58
N LEU A 323 -2.25 -19.95 -18.42
CA LEU A 323 -2.02 -19.22 -17.19
C LEU A 323 -1.13 -20.06 -16.28
N VAL A 324 0.16 -19.70 -16.20
CA VAL A 324 1.14 -20.37 -15.36
C VAL A 324 1.00 -19.91 -13.92
N VAL A 325 0.79 -20.85 -13.01
CA VAL A 325 0.79 -20.65 -11.57
C VAL A 325 2.14 -21.14 -11.04
N PRO A 326 3.01 -20.25 -10.50
CA PRO A 326 4.37 -20.63 -10.11
C PRO A 326 4.44 -21.40 -8.77
N PHE A 327 3.37 -22.10 -8.38
CA PHE A 327 3.24 -22.78 -7.10
C PHE A 327 2.61 -24.16 -7.28
N ALA A 328 2.70 -24.99 -6.23
CA ALA A 328 2.11 -26.33 -6.25
C ALA A 328 0.57 -26.26 -6.39
N PRO A 329 -0.06 -27.26 -7.05
CA PRO A 329 -1.51 -27.39 -7.11
C PRO A 329 -2.16 -27.41 -5.72
N GLY A 330 -3.38 -26.87 -5.62
CA GLY A 330 -4.13 -26.81 -4.35
C GLY A 330 -3.67 -25.71 -3.38
N GLY A 331 -2.69 -24.88 -3.75
CA GLY A 331 -2.37 -23.65 -3.02
C GLY A 331 -3.32 -22.48 -3.35
N ALA A 332 -3.22 -21.39 -2.59
CA ALA A 332 -4.11 -20.23 -2.75
C ALA A 332 -4.10 -19.64 -4.18
N ALA A 333 -2.92 -19.55 -4.81
CA ALA A 333 -2.79 -19.04 -6.17
C ALA A 333 -3.43 -19.97 -7.22
N ASP A 334 -3.34 -21.29 -7.03
CA ASP A 334 -3.96 -22.27 -7.93
C ASP A 334 -5.49 -22.24 -7.83
N LEU A 335 -6.03 -22.14 -6.61
CA LEU A 335 -7.46 -21.97 -6.37
C LEU A 335 -7.97 -20.69 -7.05
N LEU A 336 -7.30 -19.55 -6.84
CA LEU A 336 -7.67 -18.28 -7.46
C LEU A 336 -7.57 -18.35 -9.00
N ALA A 337 -6.50 -18.94 -9.54
CA ALA A 337 -6.32 -19.11 -10.99
C ALA A 337 -7.47 -19.88 -11.63
N ARG A 338 -7.91 -20.98 -11.00
CA ARG A 338 -9.03 -21.80 -11.47
C ARG A 338 -10.37 -21.07 -11.37
N GLN A 339 -10.56 -20.29 -10.30
CA GLN A 339 -11.76 -19.47 -10.12
C GLN A 339 -11.90 -18.39 -11.20
N ILE A 340 -10.81 -17.71 -11.57
CA ILE A 340 -10.85 -16.69 -12.63
C ILE A 340 -10.74 -17.27 -14.05
N GLY A 341 -10.18 -18.48 -14.22
CA GLY A 341 -9.98 -19.09 -15.53
C GLY A 341 -11.28 -19.32 -16.30
N VAL A 342 -12.34 -19.79 -15.61
CA VAL A 342 -13.65 -20.04 -16.21
C VAL A 342 -14.32 -18.76 -16.75
N PRO A 343 -14.48 -17.67 -15.94
CA PRO A 343 -15.06 -16.44 -16.47
C PRO A 343 -14.16 -15.78 -17.53
N LEU A 344 -12.84 -15.90 -17.43
CA LEU A 344 -11.92 -15.42 -18.47
C LEU A 344 -12.11 -16.14 -19.79
N GLN A 345 -12.26 -17.47 -19.77
CA GLN A 345 -12.56 -18.25 -20.98
C GLN A 345 -13.84 -17.77 -21.65
N ARG A 346 -14.90 -17.54 -20.86
CA ARG A 346 -16.18 -17.01 -21.36
C ARG A 346 -16.01 -15.63 -22.02
N ILE A 347 -15.26 -14.73 -21.38
CA ILE A 347 -15.09 -13.33 -21.85
C ILE A 347 -14.17 -13.27 -23.08
N LEU A 348 -13.10 -14.06 -23.09
CA LEU A 348 -12.07 -14.03 -24.13
C LEU A 348 -12.40 -14.92 -25.34
N GLY A 349 -13.36 -15.85 -25.19
CA GLY A 349 -13.79 -16.75 -26.26
C GLY A 349 -12.77 -17.84 -26.63
N GLN A 350 -11.75 -18.04 -25.79
CA GLN A 350 -10.73 -19.07 -25.95
C GLN A 350 -10.47 -19.77 -24.62
N PRO A 351 -10.10 -21.06 -24.60
CA PRO A 351 -9.77 -21.76 -23.37
C PRO A 351 -8.65 -21.07 -22.58
N VAL A 352 -8.80 -20.99 -21.26
CA VAL A 352 -7.75 -20.53 -20.33
C VAL A 352 -7.28 -21.74 -19.52
N VAL A 353 -6.10 -22.25 -19.86
CA VAL A 353 -5.51 -23.46 -19.28
C VAL A 353 -4.60 -23.08 -18.12
N VAL A 354 -4.98 -23.47 -16.90
CA VAL A 354 -4.16 -23.26 -15.70
C VAL A 354 -3.10 -24.36 -15.60
N THR A 355 -1.82 -23.97 -15.55
CA THR A 355 -0.69 -24.91 -15.43
C THR A 355 0.17 -24.56 -14.23
N SER A 356 0.50 -25.54 -13.40
CA SER A 356 1.34 -25.32 -12.22
C SER A 356 2.82 -25.57 -12.54
N ARG A 357 3.69 -24.66 -12.10
CA ARG A 357 5.17 -24.70 -12.26
C ARG A 357 5.85 -24.29 -10.96
N ALA A 358 5.89 -25.21 -10.00
CA ALA A 358 6.46 -24.96 -8.68
C ALA A 358 8.01 -25.01 -8.69
N GLY A 359 8.64 -24.25 -7.79
CA GLY A 359 10.08 -24.30 -7.55
C GLY A 359 10.66 -22.94 -7.15
N GLY A 360 11.64 -22.93 -6.23
CA GLY A 360 12.39 -21.73 -5.83
C GLY A 360 11.51 -20.56 -5.34
N GLY A 361 10.49 -20.82 -4.51
CA GLY A 361 9.55 -19.78 -4.08
C GLY A 361 8.66 -19.21 -5.20
N GLY A 362 8.63 -19.87 -6.35
CA GLY A 362 7.91 -19.47 -7.56
C GLY A 362 8.78 -18.83 -8.64
N THR A 363 10.07 -18.65 -8.37
CA THR A 363 11.01 -18.07 -9.35
C THR A 363 11.15 -18.93 -10.61
N VAL A 364 11.02 -20.25 -10.52
CA VAL A 364 11.12 -21.17 -11.67
C VAL A 364 10.00 -20.90 -12.68
N GLY A 365 8.75 -20.89 -12.22
CA GLY A 365 7.59 -20.63 -13.08
C GLY A 365 7.56 -19.19 -13.63
N ALA A 366 8.01 -18.22 -12.84
CA ALA A 366 8.15 -16.85 -13.31
C ALA A 366 9.22 -16.73 -14.42
N ALA A 367 10.39 -17.38 -14.25
CA ALA A 367 11.45 -17.40 -15.26
C ALA A 367 11.02 -18.09 -16.57
N GLU A 368 10.22 -19.16 -16.48
CA GLU A 368 9.63 -19.82 -17.65
C GLU A 368 8.78 -18.84 -18.48
N VAL A 369 7.89 -18.08 -17.82
CA VAL A 369 7.04 -17.11 -18.52
C VAL A 369 7.82 -15.90 -19.01
N ALA A 370 8.81 -15.41 -18.27
CA ALA A 370 9.65 -14.29 -18.71
C ALA A 370 10.36 -14.56 -20.05
N ARG A 371 10.57 -15.84 -20.40
CA ARG A 371 11.20 -16.29 -21.65
C ARG A 371 10.20 -16.74 -22.72
N ALA A 372 8.90 -16.73 -22.42
CA ALA A 372 7.86 -17.14 -23.35
C ALA A 372 7.68 -16.13 -24.48
N ALA A 373 6.97 -16.53 -25.54
CA ALA A 373 6.62 -15.61 -26.62
C ALA A 373 5.73 -14.47 -26.08
N ALA A 374 6.08 -13.24 -26.43
CA ALA A 374 5.34 -12.04 -26.05
C ALA A 374 4.08 -11.82 -26.93
N ASP A 375 3.29 -12.87 -27.14
CA ASP A 375 2.06 -12.86 -27.94
C ASP A 375 0.77 -12.79 -27.10
N GLY A 376 0.90 -12.85 -25.76
CA GLY A 376 -0.19 -12.80 -24.79
C GLY A 376 -0.86 -14.15 -24.52
N HIS A 377 -0.40 -15.26 -25.11
CA HIS A 377 -0.96 -16.59 -24.90
C HIS A 377 -0.29 -17.38 -23.78
N THR A 378 0.80 -16.88 -23.22
CA THR A 378 1.42 -17.43 -22.00
C THR A 378 1.54 -16.31 -20.99
N LEU A 379 0.87 -16.47 -19.86
CA LEU A 379 0.80 -15.47 -18.78
C LEU A 379 1.25 -16.12 -17.47
N VAL A 380 1.70 -15.32 -16.52
CA VAL A 380 1.98 -15.77 -15.16
C VAL A 380 0.98 -15.15 -14.19
N LEU A 381 0.42 -15.98 -13.30
CA LEU A 381 -0.25 -15.49 -12.10
C LEU A 381 0.82 -15.27 -11.02
N GLY A 382 1.46 -14.12 -11.11
CA GLY A 382 2.47 -13.65 -10.16
C GLY A 382 1.86 -13.21 -8.83
N ASN A 383 2.73 -12.97 -7.85
CA ASN A 383 2.33 -12.48 -6.54
C ASN A 383 3.48 -11.69 -5.88
N SER A 384 3.21 -11.17 -4.68
CA SER A 384 4.19 -10.44 -3.87
C SER A 384 5.53 -11.17 -3.70
N ALA A 385 5.55 -12.51 -3.61
CA ALA A 385 6.81 -13.26 -3.57
C ALA A 385 7.59 -13.20 -4.87
N THR A 386 6.97 -13.57 -6.00
CA THR A 386 7.65 -13.71 -7.29
C THR A 386 8.01 -12.36 -7.92
N HIS A 387 7.19 -11.34 -7.68
CA HIS A 387 7.30 -10.06 -8.37
C HIS A 387 7.77 -8.91 -7.47
N ALA A 388 7.87 -9.12 -6.15
CA ALA A 388 8.49 -8.15 -5.24
C ALA A 388 9.58 -8.75 -4.33
N ALA A 389 9.24 -9.70 -3.45
CA ALA A 389 10.19 -10.23 -2.47
C ALA A 389 11.41 -10.89 -3.12
N ALA A 390 11.21 -11.62 -4.22
CA ALA A 390 12.28 -12.26 -4.97
C ALA A 390 13.37 -11.24 -5.37
N ALA A 391 12.98 -10.02 -5.77
CA ALA A 391 13.89 -8.95 -6.15
C ALA A 391 14.71 -8.39 -4.97
N ALA A 392 14.24 -8.59 -3.73
CA ALA A 392 14.91 -8.15 -2.51
C ALA A 392 15.80 -9.23 -1.89
N ILE A 393 15.43 -10.51 -2.02
CA ILE A 393 16.09 -11.61 -1.31
C ILE A 393 17.08 -12.40 -2.15
N TYR A 394 16.87 -12.51 -3.47
CA TYR A 394 17.76 -13.30 -4.33
C TYR A 394 18.81 -12.39 -4.97
N PRO A 395 20.11 -12.61 -4.70
CA PRO A 395 21.19 -11.81 -5.28
C PRO A 395 21.30 -12.02 -6.80
N LYS A 396 20.86 -13.18 -7.28
CA LYS A 396 20.78 -13.50 -8.71
C LYS A 396 19.45 -14.16 -9.02
N LEU A 397 18.64 -13.47 -9.82
CA LEU A 397 17.41 -14.02 -10.38
C LEU A 397 17.61 -14.37 -11.86
N ASP A 398 16.93 -15.42 -12.29
CA ASP A 398 16.92 -15.90 -13.67
C ASP A 398 15.94 -15.13 -14.57
N TYR A 399 15.32 -14.08 -14.03
CA TYR A 399 14.44 -13.13 -14.69
C TYR A 399 14.53 -11.76 -13.99
N ASP A 400 14.15 -10.70 -14.70
CA ASP A 400 13.96 -9.37 -14.12
C ASP A 400 12.48 -9.21 -13.70
N PRO A 401 12.16 -9.12 -12.39
CA PRO A 401 10.78 -9.03 -11.92
C PRO A 401 10.02 -7.82 -12.46
N VAL A 402 10.72 -6.72 -12.77
CA VAL A 402 10.11 -5.48 -13.27
C VAL A 402 10.30 -5.38 -14.77
N GLY A 403 11.54 -5.44 -15.25
CA GLY A 403 11.87 -5.24 -16.66
C GLY A 403 11.62 -6.46 -17.55
N GLY A 404 11.27 -7.62 -17.00
CA GLY A 404 11.01 -8.88 -17.71
C GLY A 404 9.54 -9.15 -18.03
N PHE A 405 8.62 -8.27 -17.61
CA PHE A 405 7.18 -8.49 -17.74
C PHE A 405 6.41 -7.21 -18.11
N GLU A 406 5.25 -7.41 -18.72
CA GLU A 406 4.20 -6.40 -18.84
C GLU A 406 3.14 -6.64 -17.74
N PRO A 407 2.88 -5.68 -16.84
CA PRO A 407 1.79 -5.75 -15.88
C PRO A 407 0.43 -5.82 -16.59
N VAL A 408 -0.43 -6.77 -16.24
CA VAL A 408 -1.76 -6.91 -16.86
C VAL A 408 -2.87 -6.47 -15.90
N SER A 409 -3.00 -7.15 -14.77
CA SER A 409 -4.03 -6.81 -13.79
C SER A 409 -3.73 -7.42 -12.43
N LEU A 410 -3.89 -6.62 -11.39
CA LEU A 410 -4.02 -7.12 -10.02
C LEU A 410 -5.35 -7.88 -9.91
N VAL A 411 -5.35 -9.01 -9.20
CA VAL A 411 -6.52 -9.90 -9.12
C VAL A 411 -7.12 -9.87 -7.72
N ALA A 412 -6.30 -10.14 -6.69
CA ALA A 412 -6.78 -10.22 -5.31
C ALA A 412 -5.64 -9.95 -4.32
N ALA A 413 -6.00 -9.60 -3.09
CA ALA A 413 -5.11 -9.60 -1.95
C ALA A 413 -5.53 -10.69 -0.96
N THR A 414 -4.57 -11.45 -0.43
CA THR A 414 -4.86 -12.56 0.49
C THR A 414 -4.13 -12.33 1.81
N PRO A 415 -4.83 -11.98 2.89
CA PRO A 415 -4.24 -11.90 4.21
C PRO A 415 -3.55 -13.20 4.62
N ILE A 416 -2.48 -13.09 5.41
CA ILE A 416 -1.86 -14.26 6.06
C ILE A 416 -2.61 -14.59 7.35
N VAL A 417 -2.79 -15.88 7.64
CA VAL A 417 -3.29 -16.39 8.91
C VAL A 417 -2.21 -17.22 9.59
N ILE A 418 -2.06 -17.04 10.91
CA ILE A 418 -1.17 -17.82 11.76
C ILE A 418 -1.99 -18.97 12.33
N LEU A 419 -1.57 -20.21 12.04
CA LEU A 419 -2.30 -21.42 12.39
C LEU A 419 -1.52 -22.31 13.34
N THR A 420 -2.25 -23.02 14.19
CA THR A 420 -1.76 -24.16 14.96
C THR A 420 -2.80 -25.29 14.97
N SER A 421 -2.41 -26.48 15.43
CA SER A 421 -3.31 -27.64 15.53
C SER A 421 -4.26 -27.50 16.73
N THR A 422 -5.52 -27.97 16.59
CA THR A 422 -6.47 -28.00 17.73
C THR A 422 -6.10 -29.00 18.81
N GLY A 423 -5.18 -29.93 18.54
CA GLY A 423 -4.60 -30.82 19.54
C GLY A 423 -3.65 -30.12 20.53
N ARG A 424 -3.31 -28.84 20.29
CA ARG A 424 -2.45 -28.06 21.19
C ARG A 424 -3.26 -27.30 22.23
N PRO A 425 -2.72 -27.13 23.46
CA PRO A 425 -3.46 -26.51 24.54
C PRO A 425 -3.62 -24.99 24.37
N GLN A 426 -2.77 -24.33 23.57
CA GLN A 426 -2.83 -22.88 23.37
C GLN A 426 -4.00 -22.49 22.47
N LYS A 427 -4.92 -21.69 23.01
CA LYS A 427 -6.16 -21.29 22.37
C LYS A 427 -6.13 -19.90 21.77
N THR A 428 -5.18 -19.07 22.18
CA THR A 428 -5.03 -17.68 21.77
C THR A 428 -3.61 -17.38 21.33
N LEU A 429 -3.41 -16.29 20.57
CA LEU A 429 -2.09 -15.85 20.17
C LEU A 429 -1.17 -15.60 21.37
N GLY A 430 -1.68 -14.95 22.42
CA GLY A 430 -0.93 -14.66 23.63
C GLY A 430 -0.46 -15.93 24.35
N GLU A 431 -1.34 -16.92 24.49
CA GLU A 431 -0.98 -18.24 25.05
C GLU A 431 0.08 -18.94 24.22
N PHE A 432 -0.04 -18.89 22.89
CA PHE A 432 0.93 -19.50 21.98
C PHE A 432 2.30 -18.83 22.09
N VAL A 433 2.37 -17.50 22.07
CA VAL A 433 3.63 -16.76 22.20
C VAL A 433 4.27 -17.02 23.56
N ALA A 434 3.49 -17.05 24.64
CA ALA A 434 3.99 -17.39 25.98
C ALA A 434 4.57 -18.80 26.02
N PHE A 435 3.85 -19.79 25.46
CA PHE A 435 4.34 -21.15 25.32
C PHE A 435 5.63 -21.22 24.51
N ALA A 436 5.68 -20.54 23.36
CA ALA A 436 6.84 -20.58 22.47
C ALA A 436 8.09 -19.96 23.11
N LYS A 437 7.93 -18.89 23.90
CA LYS A 437 9.02 -18.30 24.69
C LYS A 437 9.50 -19.23 25.79
N ALA A 438 8.58 -19.87 26.51
CA ALA A 438 8.93 -20.82 27.58
C ALA A 438 9.60 -22.09 27.06
N ASN A 439 9.40 -22.42 25.78
CA ASN A 439 9.90 -23.61 25.11
C ASN A 439 10.85 -23.25 23.96
N ALA A 440 11.66 -22.21 24.14
CA ALA A 440 12.62 -21.76 23.15
C ALA A 440 13.54 -22.91 22.71
N GLY A 441 13.67 -23.12 21.39
CA GLY A 441 14.48 -24.20 20.80
C GLY A 441 13.76 -25.54 20.57
N SER A 442 12.59 -25.78 21.16
CA SER A 442 11.80 -26.99 20.89
C SER A 442 10.59 -26.74 19.98
N VAL A 443 10.09 -25.50 19.93
CA VAL A 443 9.03 -25.10 19.00
C VAL A 443 9.55 -25.12 17.57
N LYS A 444 8.80 -25.80 16.69
CA LYS A 444 9.07 -25.94 15.27
C LYS A 444 8.07 -25.14 14.44
N MET A 445 8.58 -24.18 13.68
CA MET A 445 7.85 -23.50 12.62
C MET A 445 7.86 -24.38 11.37
N ILE A 446 6.70 -24.56 10.74
CA ILE A 446 6.62 -25.24 9.44
C ILE A 446 6.77 -24.19 8.35
N SER A 447 7.82 -24.31 7.55
CA SER A 447 8.11 -23.42 6.43
C SER A 447 7.63 -24.03 5.11
N LEU A 448 6.93 -23.24 4.30
CA LEU A 448 6.55 -23.61 2.92
C LEU A 448 7.70 -23.40 1.92
N GLY A 449 8.89 -23.06 2.41
CA GLY A 449 10.09 -22.81 1.64
C GLY A 449 10.47 -21.33 1.60
N GLN A 450 11.79 -21.10 1.62
CA GLN A 450 12.38 -19.78 1.51
C GLN A 450 11.92 -19.08 0.23
N GLY A 451 11.65 -17.78 0.35
CA GLY A 451 11.17 -16.94 -0.75
C GLY A 451 9.66 -17.00 -0.99
N THR A 452 8.92 -17.80 -0.23
CA THR A 452 7.46 -17.72 -0.21
C THR A 452 6.97 -16.62 0.72
N VAL A 453 5.81 -16.06 0.40
CA VAL A 453 5.13 -15.04 1.22
C VAL A 453 4.78 -15.60 2.61
N ALA A 454 4.39 -16.88 2.66
CA ALA A 454 4.08 -17.59 3.89
C ALA A 454 5.29 -17.64 4.84
N ASP A 455 6.46 -18.00 4.31
CA ASP A 455 7.70 -18.07 5.09
C ASP A 455 8.12 -16.68 5.60
N ALA A 456 8.11 -15.67 4.72
CA ALA A 456 8.43 -14.29 5.09
C ALA A 456 7.49 -13.73 6.17
N ALA A 457 6.19 -14.01 6.09
CA ALA A 457 5.22 -13.61 7.11
C ALA A 457 5.48 -14.31 8.45
N CYS A 458 5.85 -15.58 8.44
CA CYS A 458 6.16 -16.33 9.64
C CYS A 458 7.47 -15.88 10.30
N LEU A 459 8.49 -15.59 9.52
CA LEU A 459 9.72 -14.96 10.00
C LEU A 459 9.44 -13.58 10.62
N SER A 460 8.60 -12.78 9.97
CA SER A 460 8.18 -11.47 10.49
C SER A 460 7.40 -11.60 11.81
N PHE A 461 6.50 -12.59 11.92
CA PHE A 461 5.79 -12.91 13.16
C PHE A 461 6.76 -13.29 14.29
N ASN A 462 7.75 -14.13 13.98
CA ASN A 462 8.76 -14.55 14.94
C ASN A 462 9.58 -13.37 15.44
N GLN A 463 10.05 -12.53 14.52
CA GLN A 463 10.81 -11.33 14.82
C GLN A 463 10.00 -10.39 15.72
N ALA A 464 8.74 -10.12 15.38
CA ALA A 464 7.87 -9.25 16.16
C ALA A 464 7.62 -9.75 17.60
N ASN A 465 7.75 -11.06 17.83
CA ASN A 465 7.52 -11.67 19.14
C ASN A 465 8.81 -12.12 19.84
N GLY A 466 9.98 -11.93 19.21
CA GLY A 466 11.27 -12.40 19.73
C GLY A 466 11.37 -13.93 19.81
N LEU A 467 10.76 -14.65 18.86
CA LEU A 467 10.80 -16.12 18.79
C LEU A 467 11.94 -16.59 17.89
N GLN A 468 12.56 -17.71 18.26
CA GLN A 468 13.59 -18.40 17.47
C GLN A 468 13.26 -19.90 17.38
N PRO A 469 12.26 -20.27 16.58
CA PRO A 469 11.85 -21.67 16.42
C PRO A 469 12.87 -22.45 15.55
N ALA A 470 12.89 -23.76 15.70
CA ALA A 470 13.46 -24.63 14.68
C ALA A 470 12.57 -24.60 13.42
N THR A 471 13.15 -24.79 12.24
CA THR A 471 12.38 -24.77 10.97
C THR A 471 12.22 -26.18 10.42
N LEU A 472 10.98 -26.58 10.15
CA LEU A 472 10.62 -27.77 9.38
C LEU A 472 10.18 -27.34 7.97
N ALA A 473 11.09 -27.44 6.99
CA ALA A 473 10.79 -27.10 5.61
C ALA A 473 10.02 -28.22 4.91
N VAL A 474 8.92 -27.87 4.25
CA VAL A 474 8.08 -28.77 3.45
C VAL A 474 7.70 -28.09 2.13
N GLN A 475 7.39 -28.89 1.12
CA GLN A 475 7.03 -28.36 -0.20
C GLN A 475 5.50 -28.29 -0.36
N GLY A 476 4.94 -27.09 -0.15
CA GLY A 476 3.53 -26.81 -0.39
C GLY A 476 2.61 -27.01 0.81
N THR A 477 1.36 -26.57 0.65
CA THR A 477 0.38 -26.46 1.74
C THR A 477 -0.08 -27.81 2.30
N GLY A 478 -0.32 -28.81 1.44
CA GLY A 478 -0.80 -30.13 1.87
C GLY A 478 0.14 -30.81 2.87
N PRO A 479 1.44 -30.99 2.54
CA PRO A 479 2.44 -31.47 3.48
C PRO A 479 2.58 -30.60 4.74
N ALA A 480 2.44 -29.28 4.62
CA ALA A 480 2.49 -28.38 5.78
C ALA A 480 1.34 -28.61 6.77
N PHE A 481 0.12 -28.81 6.27
CA PHE A 481 -1.02 -29.16 7.11
C PHE A 481 -0.87 -30.55 7.72
N ALA A 482 -0.37 -31.54 6.98
CA ALA A 482 -0.09 -32.86 7.54
C ALA A 482 0.94 -32.81 8.69
N ALA A 483 2.00 -32.02 8.52
CA ALA A 483 3.02 -31.82 9.55
C ALA A 483 2.47 -31.10 10.80
N MET A 484 1.60 -30.10 10.62
CA MET A 484 0.93 -29.43 11.74
C MET A 484 -0.01 -30.38 12.50
N LEU A 485 -0.85 -31.10 11.76
CA LEU A 485 -1.89 -31.95 12.35
C LEU A 485 -1.31 -33.18 13.05
N SER A 486 -0.21 -33.74 12.54
CA SER A 486 0.53 -34.83 13.21
C SER A 486 1.36 -34.37 14.41
N GLY A 487 1.52 -33.05 14.60
CA GLY A 487 2.37 -32.49 15.65
C GLY A 487 3.87 -32.49 15.33
N ALA A 488 4.27 -32.86 14.10
CA ALA A 488 5.65 -32.76 13.65
C ALA A 488 6.16 -31.31 13.63
N GLY A 489 5.26 -30.35 13.43
CA GLY A 489 5.51 -28.92 13.66
C GLY A 489 4.41 -28.26 14.49
N ASP A 490 4.73 -27.12 15.07
CA ASP A 490 3.90 -26.45 16.08
C ASP A 490 2.93 -25.43 15.47
N TYR A 491 3.37 -24.72 14.45
CA TYR A 491 2.59 -23.66 13.80
C TYR A 491 3.13 -23.39 12.40
N LEU A 492 2.32 -22.68 11.63
CA LEU A 492 2.66 -22.19 10.30
C LEU A 492 1.89 -20.92 9.98
N CYS A 493 2.37 -20.22 8.98
CA CYS A 493 1.69 -19.08 8.39
C CYS A 493 1.30 -19.45 6.97
N VAL A 494 0.07 -19.19 6.59
CA VAL A 494 -0.44 -19.49 5.25
C VAL A 494 -1.37 -18.38 4.79
N PRO A 495 -1.56 -18.19 3.47
CA PRO A 495 -2.65 -17.37 2.98
C PRO A 495 -3.99 -17.88 3.53
N SER A 496 -4.86 -16.98 3.99
CA SER A 496 -6.17 -17.29 4.57
C SER A 496 -7.01 -18.25 3.71
N ALA A 497 -6.89 -18.12 2.38
CA ALA A 497 -7.65 -18.90 1.41
C ALA A 497 -7.50 -20.42 1.53
N VAL A 498 -6.33 -20.91 1.96
CA VAL A 498 -6.10 -22.36 2.11
C VAL A 498 -6.44 -22.86 3.51
N ALA A 499 -6.72 -21.97 4.46
CA ALA A 499 -7.00 -22.33 5.85
C ALA A 499 -8.48 -22.60 6.12
N THR A 500 -9.38 -22.09 5.28
CA THR A 500 -10.83 -22.06 5.50
C THR A 500 -11.42 -23.44 5.82
N SER A 501 -11.07 -24.48 5.05
CA SER A 501 -11.56 -25.85 5.28
C SER A 501 -11.13 -26.41 6.63
N LEU A 502 -9.83 -26.34 6.97
CA LEU A 502 -9.32 -26.87 8.24
C LEU A 502 -9.87 -26.13 9.46
N LEU A 503 -10.11 -24.83 9.33
CA LEU A 503 -10.72 -24.00 10.38
C LEU A 503 -12.20 -24.36 10.57
N THR A 504 -12.93 -24.59 9.47
CA THR A 504 -14.35 -24.97 9.50
C THR A 504 -14.54 -26.39 10.05
N GLU A 505 -13.64 -27.31 9.71
CA GLU A 505 -13.61 -28.69 10.24
C GLU A 505 -13.18 -28.77 11.71
N GLY A 506 -12.69 -27.68 12.31
CA GLY A 506 -12.20 -27.67 13.70
C GLY A 506 -10.90 -28.45 13.93
N ARG A 507 -10.12 -28.69 12.87
CA ARG A 507 -8.83 -29.42 12.93
C ARG A 507 -7.64 -28.48 13.11
N ALA A 508 -7.78 -27.24 12.69
CA ALA A 508 -6.82 -26.17 12.92
C ALA A 508 -7.44 -25.05 13.76
N ARG A 509 -6.58 -24.28 14.42
CA ARG A 509 -6.93 -23.07 15.15
C ARG A 509 -6.16 -21.90 14.56
N ALA A 510 -6.88 -20.86 14.16
CA ALA A 510 -6.27 -19.59 13.79
C ALA A 510 -5.98 -18.77 15.05
N LEU A 511 -4.71 -18.42 15.23
CA LEU A 511 -4.26 -17.58 16.33
C LEU A 511 -4.54 -16.10 16.03
N ALA A 512 -4.34 -15.69 14.77
CA ALA A 512 -4.67 -14.36 14.28
C ALA A 512 -4.64 -14.33 12.74
N VAL A 513 -5.36 -13.36 12.16
CA VAL A 513 -5.22 -12.95 10.75
C VAL A 513 -4.47 -11.61 10.65
N ALA A 514 -3.52 -11.51 9.73
CA ALA A 514 -2.66 -10.35 9.50
C ALA A 514 -3.32 -9.31 8.57
N SER A 515 -4.56 -8.94 8.90
CA SER A 515 -5.37 -7.95 8.18
C SER A 515 -5.85 -6.85 9.11
N HIS A 516 -6.23 -5.70 8.53
CA HIS A 516 -6.73 -4.56 9.30
C HIS A 516 -8.05 -4.87 10.00
N ARG A 517 -8.87 -5.72 9.38
CA ARG A 517 -10.18 -6.15 9.86
C ARG A 517 -10.33 -7.65 9.73
N ARG A 518 -11.26 -8.24 10.49
CA ARG A 518 -11.62 -9.65 10.33
C ARG A 518 -12.13 -9.92 8.92
N LEU A 519 -11.91 -11.14 8.44
CA LEU A 519 -12.37 -11.54 7.11
C LEU A 519 -13.82 -12.00 7.18
N ALA A 520 -14.63 -11.62 6.20
CA ALA A 520 -16.02 -12.07 6.11
C ALA A 520 -16.12 -13.61 6.07
N ALA A 521 -15.15 -14.28 5.43
CA ALA A 521 -15.06 -15.75 5.40
C ALA A 521 -14.58 -16.37 6.72
N LEU A 522 -13.97 -15.59 7.63
CA LEU A 522 -13.41 -16.04 8.90
C LEU A 522 -13.80 -15.07 10.04
N PRO A 523 -15.11 -14.85 10.31
CA PRO A 523 -15.57 -13.79 11.21
C PRO A 523 -15.17 -14.03 12.67
N ASN A 524 -14.90 -15.29 13.03
CA ASN A 524 -14.50 -15.70 14.37
C ASN A 524 -12.98 -15.65 14.59
N VAL A 525 -12.19 -15.36 13.55
CA VAL A 525 -10.73 -15.26 13.66
C VAL A 525 -10.37 -13.82 14.00
N PRO A 526 -9.69 -13.56 15.13
CA PRO A 526 -9.30 -12.20 15.49
C PRO A 526 -8.21 -11.68 14.55
N THR A 527 -8.16 -10.37 14.36
CA THR A 527 -7.01 -9.75 13.71
C THR A 527 -5.77 -9.86 14.62
N ALA A 528 -4.57 -9.76 14.05
CA ALA A 528 -3.34 -9.72 14.83
C ALA A 528 -3.37 -8.58 15.86
N ALA A 529 -3.92 -7.42 15.49
CA ALA A 529 -4.09 -6.27 16.38
C ALA A 529 -5.04 -6.58 17.56
N GLU A 530 -6.19 -7.20 17.30
CA GLU A 530 -7.13 -7.66 18.35
C GLU A 530 -6.49 -8.72 19.27
N ALA A 531 -5.61 -9.55 18.71
CA ALA A 531 -4.89 -10.60 19.42
C ALA A 531 -3.64 -10.11 20.17
N GLY A 532 -3.38 -8.79 20.18
CA GLY A 532 -2.28 -8.16 20.93
C GLY A 532 -1.00 -7.90 20.14
N LEU A 533 -0.94 -8.31 18.87
CA LEU A 533 0.16 -8.05 17.95
C LEU A 533 -0.17 -6.86 17.03
N LYS A 534 0.03 -5.66 17.57
CA LYS A 534 -0.27 -4.39 16.88
C LYS A 534 0.56 -4.25 15.61
N ASP A 535 -0.05 -3.69 14.57
CA ASP A 535 0.60 -3.32 13.31
C ASP A 535 1.18 -4.49 12.49
N PHE A 536 0.90 -5.75 12.90
CA PHE A 536 1.24 -6.93 12.11
C PHE A 536 0.21 -7.16 11.01
N ILE A 537 0.48 -6.54 9.87
CA ILE A 537 -0.29 -6.63 8.64
C ILE A 537 0.56 -7.31 7.57
N TYR A 538 0.01 -8.34 6.93
CA TYR A 538 0.73 -9.09 5.92
C TYR A 538 -0.23 -9.63 4.86
N TYR A 539 -0.15 -9.06 3.66
CA TYR A 539 -0.98 -9.42 2.52
C TYR A 539 -0.13 -10.05 1.42
N ASN A 540 -0.65 -11.14 0.84
CA ASN A 540 -0.19 -11.68 -0.42
C ASN A 540 -1.04 -11.11 -1.56
N TRP A 541 -0.59 -10.06 -2.22
CA TRP A 541 -1.21 -9.62 -3.47
C TRP A 541 -0.87 -10.58 -4.61
N THR A 542 -1.85 -10.84 -5.48
CA THR A 542 -1.76 -11.77 -6.62
C THR A 542 -2.23 -11.05 -7.88
N ALA A 543 -1.48 -11.20 -8.97
CA ALA A 543 -1.64 -10.42 -10.19
C ALA A 543 -1.25 -11.22 -11.44
N VAL A 544 -1.77 -10.82 -12.59
CA VAL A 544 -1.40 -11.37 -13.90
C VAL A 544 -0.36 -10.48 -14.56
N PHE A 545 0.68 -11.12 -15.08
CA PHE A 545 1.71 -10.49 -15.90
C PHE A 545 1.87 -11.25 -17.22
N ALA A 546 2.24 -10.53 -18.27
CA ALA A 546 2.60 -11.08 -19.57
C ALA A 546 4.12 -10.93 -19.79
N PRO A 547 4.75 -11.70 -20.70
CA PRO A 547 6.16 -11.52 -21.04
C PRO A 547 6.43 -10.11 -21.57
N LYS A 548 7.62 -9.56 -21.27
CA LYS A 548 8.07 -8.25 -21.79
C LYS A 548 7.85 -8.14 -23.30
N GLY A 549 7.33 -7.00 -23.75
CA GLY A 549 7.11 -6.73 -25.16
C GLY A 549 5.79 -7.27 -25.70
N THR A 550 4.91 -7.80 -24.83
CA THR A 550 3.54 -8.16 -25.22
C THR A 550 2.83 -6.89 -25.71
N PRO A 551 2.18 -6.90 -26.90
CA PRO A 551 1.61 -5.68 -27.46
C PRO A 551 0.61 -5.00 -26.51
N ALA A 552 0.71 -3.67 -26.38
CA ALA A 552 -0.17 -2.90 -25.50
C ALA A 552 -1.68 -3.17 -25.72
N PRO A 553 -2.19 -3.34 -26.96
CA PRO A 553 -3.60 -3.72 -27.17
C PRO A 553 -3.97 -5.09 -26.60
N VAL A 554 -3.03 -6.05 -26.59
CA VAL A 554 -3.21 -7.38 -26.02
C VAL A 554 -3.25 -7.28 -24.49
N VAL A 555 -2.33 -6.54 -23.88
CA VAL A 555 -2.33 -6.26 -22.44
C VAL A 555 -3.63 -5.58 -22.01
N ALA A 556 -4.08 -4.57 -22.75
CA ALA A 556 -5.32 -3.86 -22.47
C ALA A 556 -6.55 -4.79 -22.55
N LYS A 557 -6.62 -5.66 -23.57
CA LYS A 557 -7.71 -6.64 -23.70
C LYS A 557 -7.72 -7.68 -22.58
N LEU A 558 -6.56 -8.21 -22.21
CA LEU A 558 -6.41 -9.13 -21.08
C LEU A 558 -6.81 -8.46 -19.76
N SER A 559 -6.34 -7.24 -19.52
CA SER A 559 -6.68 -6.46 -18.34
C SER A 559 -8.18 -6.21 -18.26
N ALA A 560 -8.81 -5.74 -19.34
CA ALA A 560 -10.26 -5.52 -19.40
C ALA A 560 -11.05 -6.80 -19.10
N ALA A 561 -10.61 -7.96 -19.61
CA ALA A 561 -11.24 -9.25 -19.33
C ALA A 561 -11.13 -9.65 -17.86
N ILE A 562 -9.96 -9.48 -17.23
CA ILE A 562 -9.76 -9.77 -15.80
C ILE A 562 -10.62 -8.83 -14.95
N LEU A 563 -10.60 -7.53 -15.22
CA LEU A 563 -11.41 -6.55 -14.50
C LEU A 563 -12.91 -6.85 -14.63
N SER A 564 -13.36 -7.28 -15.81
CA SER A 564 -14.75 -7.69 -16.02
C SER A 564 -15.08 -8.98 -15.28
N ALA A 565 -14.19 -9.98 -15.26
CA ALA A 565 -14.38 -11.22 -14.52
C ALA A 565 -14.49 -10.94 -13.01
N MET A 566 -13.63 -10.09 -12.48
CA MET A 566 -13.62 -9.73 -11.05
C MET A 566 -14.78 -8.81 -10.64
N SER A 567 -15.46 -8.17 -11.61
CA SER A 567 -16.66 -7.36 -11.38
C SER A 567 -17.96 -8.20 -11.41
N ASP A 568 -17.90 -9.45 -11.86
CA ASP A 568 -19.03 -10.37 -11.82
C ASP A 568 -19.34 -10.73 -10.35
N ALA A 569 -20.60 -10.55 -9.94
CA ALA A 569 -21.00 -10.67 -8.55
C ALA A 569 -20.77 -12.10 -7.99
N GLU A 570 -20.98 -13.13 -8.81
CA GLU A 570 -20.76 -14.52 -8.38
C GLU A 570 -19.28 -14.82 -8.24
N VAL A 571 -18.44 -14.28 -9.15
CA VAL A 571 -16.98 -14.40 -9.04
C VAL A 571 -16.48 -13.65 -7.80
N ALA A 572 -16.89 -12.41 -7.59
CA ALA A 572 -16.49 -11.61 -6.43
C ALA A 572 -16.92 -12.28 -5.11
N LYS A 573 -18.13 -12.86 -5.07
CA LYS A 573 -18.62 -13.62 -3.93
C LYS A 573 -17.80 -14.89 -3.70
N ALA A 574 -17.49 -15.67 -4.75
CA ALA A 574 -16.68 -16.88 -4.64
C ALA A 574 -15.24 -16.58 -4.16
N VAL A 575 -14.62 -15.52 -4.69
CA VAL A 575 -13.30 -15.04 -4.27
C VAL A 575 -13.33 -14.61 -2.80
N THR A 576 -14.33 -13.83 -2.39
CA THR A 576 -14.49 -13.38 -1.00
C THR A 576 -14.76 -14.55 -0.04
N ALA A 577 -15.61 -15.50 -0.44
CA ALA A 577 -15.90 -16.71 0.33
C ALA A 577 -14.65 -17.60 0.50
N SER A 578 -13.70 -17.51 -0.44
CA SER A 578 -12.39 -18.16 -0.37
C SER A 578 -11.36 -17.33 0.42
N ALA A 579 -11.81 -16.41 1.27
CA ALA A 579 -10.99 -15.55 2.14
C ALA A 579 -9.95 -14.68 1.42
N HIS A 580 -10.13 -14.43 0.13
CA HIS A 580 -9.44 -13.38 -0.60
C HIS A 580 -10.19 -12.06 -0.45
N GLU A 581 -9.48 -10.94 -0.49
CA GLU A 581 -10.06 -9.62 -0.62
C GLU A 581 -10.12 -9.24 -2.10
N VAL A 582 -11.34 -8.97 -2.60
CA VAL A 582 -11.56 -8.42 -3.94
C VAL A 582 -11.08 -6.97 -3.94
N LEU A 583 -10.20 -6.67 -4.89
CA LEU A 583 -9.64 -5.34 -5.03
C LEU A 583 -10.53 -4.50 -5.95
N ARG A 584 -10.65 -3.21 -5.66
CA ARG A 584 -11.47 -2.30 -6.47
C ARG A 584 -10.92 -2.23 -7.89
N ARG A 585 -11.81 -2.29 -8.89
CA ARG A 585 -11.51 -2.28 -10.33
C ARG A 585 -10.50 -1.18 -10.72
N ASP A 586 -10.68 0.02 -10.18
CA ASP A 586 -9.88 1.20 -10.46
C ASP A 586 -8.41 1.08 -9.97
N ASN A 587 -8.15 0.14 -9.06
CA ASN A 587 -6.82 -0.13 -8.50
C ASN A 587 -6.20 -1.42 -9.06
N ALA A 588 -6.80 -2.02 -10.07
CA ALA A 588 -6.43 -3.36 -10.52
C ALA A 588 -5.83 -3.41 -11.93
N GLY A 589 -5.79 -2.31 -12.70
CA GLY A 589 -5.20 -2.28 -14.04
C GLY A 589 -3.65 -2.33 -14.08
N PRO A 590 -3.04 -2.26 -15.28
CA PRO A 590 -1.59 -2.35 -15.48
C PRO A 590 -0.78 -1.34 -14.67
N GLY A 591 -1.18 -0.06 -14.71
CA GLY A 591 -0.50 1.03 -14.01
C GLY A 591 -0.49 0.84 -12.49
N PRO A 592 -1.67 0.69 -11.84
CA PRO A 592 -1.74 0.43 -10.40
C PRO A 592 -0.93 -0.80 -9.95
N LEU A 593 -0.90 -1.86 -10.76
CA LEU A 593 -0.11 -3.05 -10.48
C LEU A 593 1.40 -2.77 -10.54
N ALA A 594 1.87 -2.06 -11.57
CA ALA A 594 3.29 -1.70 -11.72
C ALA A 594 3.80 -0.87 -10.53
N GLU A 595 2.97 0.05 -10.06
CA GLU A 595 3.28 0.91 -8.91
C GLU A 595 3.31 0.12 -7.60
N LEU A 596 2.30 -0.71 -7.35
CA LEU A 596 2.27 -1.60 -6.17
C LEU A 596 3.52 -2.48 -6.13
N GLN A 597 3.86 -3.10 -7.27
CA GLN A 597 5.05 -3.93 -7.39
C GLN A 597 6.33 -3.15 -7.05
N SER A 598 6.50 -1.96 -7.62
CA SER A 598 7.70 -1.14 -7.41
C SER A 598 7.81 -0.68 -5.96
N SER A 599 6.70 -0.25 -5.36
CA SER A 599 6.60 0.16 -3.95
C SER A 599 7.01 -0.99 -3.02
N ASP A 600 6.46 -2.18 -3.24
CA ASP A 600 6.73 -3.34 -2.40
C ASP A 600 8.18 -3.82 -2.55
N ILE A 601 8.76 -3.78 -3.75
CA ILE A 601 10.20 -4.07 -3.92
C ILE A 601 11.05 -3.12 -3.08
N ALA A 602 10.76 -1.81 -3.14
CA ALA A 602 11.52 -0.80 -2.41
C ALA A 602 11.39 -1.00 -0.89
N TRP A 603 10.17 -1.24 -0.40
CA TRP A 603 9.92 -1.54 1.00
C TRP A 603 10.65 -2.82 1.44
N LEU A 604 10.52 -3.91 0.69
CA LEU A 604 11.14 -5.20 1.01
C LEU A 604 12.66 -5.14 1.02
N LYS A 605 13.30 -4.34 0.16
CA LYS A 605 14.75 -4.11 0.21
C LYS A 605 15.19 -3.37 1.48
N THR A 606 14.32 -2.57 2.07
CA THR A 606 14.59 -1.86 3.32
C THR A 606 14.41 -2.76 4.54
N VAL A 607 13.38 -3.62 4.54
CA VAL A 607 13.05 -4.47 5.70
C VAL A 607 13.75 -5.83 5.68
N LEU A 608 14.06 -6.38 4.51
CA LEU A 608 14.81 -7.61 4.35
C LEU A 608 16.29 -7.28 4.10
N LYS A 609 17.17 -7.71 5.01
CA LYS A 609 18.60 -7.76 4.68
C LYS A 609 18.81 -8.86 3.63
N PRO A 610 19.67 -8.66 2.62
CA PRO A 610 20.05 -9.73 1.71
C PRO A 610 20.51 -10.93 2.55
N VAL A 611 19.93 -12.09 2.27
CA VAL A 611 20.36 -13.34 2.88
C VAL A 611 21.72 -13.65 2.25
N ASN A 612 22.79 -13.30 2.96
CA ASN A 612 24.16 -13.65 2.58
C ASN A 612 24.38 -15.16 2.73
#